data_AF-A0A560FUA2-F1
#
_entry.id   AF-A0A560FUA2-F1
#
_cell.length_a   1.000
_cell.length_b   1.000
_cell.length_c   1.000
_cell.angle_alpha   90.00
_cell.angle_beta   90.00
_cell.angle_gamma   90.00
#
_symmetry.space_group_name_H-M   'P 1'
#
loop_
_entity.id
_entity.type
_entity.pdbx_description
1 polymer ?
#
loop_
_entity_poly.entity_id
_entity_poly.type
_entity_poly.pdbx_seq_one_letter_code
_entity_poly.pdbx_strand_id
1 'polypeptide(L)'
;MKAPDDITTLAGVVGAVGTPDFSTQFLVALGMLCGARLSSAFSFGGREPPRALFAAGDCRGVPDFARAASLAYARHHWRQDRAARLVVAAPRDSVVVIRTRAADIADPVYRNACYERGGIAERLSILSAGPRPLMANGYRTVSDGASRPGDVACVERFAPVLMAALTRHVDLSARPPGDGTLSDTAGILMAADVRLSAREAEVAAGLILGRTQEEISVQSGLSLGSVITYRRRAYCKLGVMDKRELVAAYRQLSALRLI
;
A
#
# COMPACT_ATOMS: atom_id res chain seq x y z
N MET A 1 -25.67 -18.78 12.14
CA MET A 1 -24.74 -18.49 13.25
C MET A 1 -23.40 -19.14 12.89
N LYS A 2 -22.38 -18.33 12.56
CA LYS A 2 -21.01 -18.72 12.12
C LYS A 2 -19.93 -18.20 13.10
N ALA A 3 -20.34 -17.89 14.33
CA ALA A 3 -19.59 -17.03 15.27
C ALA A 3 -18.21 -17.53 15.77
N PRO A 4 -17.91 -18.83 15.91
CA PRO A 4 -16.61 -19.27 16.45
C PRO A 4 -15.43 -18.96 15.51
N ASP A 5 -15.67 -19.09 14.20
CA ASP A 5 -14.63 -18.94 13.20
C ASP A 5 -14.25 -17.45 13.00
N ASP A 6 -15.23 -16.55 13.12
CA ASP A 6 -15.03 -15.11 12.96
C ASP A 6 -14.13 -14.53 14.07
N ILE A 7 -14.34 -14.94 15.33
CA ILE A 7 -13.55 -14.44 16.47
C ILE A 7 -12.10 -14.93 16.38
N THR A 8 -11.90 -16.21 16.06
CA THR A 8 -10.56 -16.80 15.89
C THR A 8 -9.79 -16.11 14.76
N THR A 9 -10.49 -15.84 13.66
CA THR A 9 -9.95 -15.09 12.52
C THR A 9 -9.48 -13.70 12.92
N LEU A 10 -10.28 -12.96 13.69
CA LEU A 10 -9.92 -11.61 14.16
C LEU A 10 -8.78 -11.63 15.18
N ALA A 11 -8.74 -12.64 16.05
CA ALA A 11 -7.62 -12.84 16.97
C ALA A 11 -6.29 -13.04 16.21
N GLY A 12 -6.30 -13.73 15.06
CA GLY A 12 -5.15 -13.85 14.17
C GLY A 12 -4.66 -12.51 13.64
N VAL A 13 -5.56 -11.63 13.21
CA VAL A 13 -5.22 -10.26 12.76
C VAL A 13 -4.60 -9.44 13.89
N VAL A 14 -5.20 -9.49 15.09
CA VAL A 14 -4.71 -8.76 16.27
C VAL A 14 -3.34 -9.28 16.71
N GLY A 15 -3.14 -10.60 16.70
CA GLY A 15 -1.87 -11.23 17.07
C GLY A 15 -0.72 -10.92 16.10
N ALA A 16 -1.02 -10.64 14.84
CA ALA A 16 -0.03 -10.27 13.82
C ALA A 16 0.29 -8.76 13.79
N VAL A 17 -0.32 -7.95 14.65
CA VAL A 17 -0.05 -6.51 14.69
C VAL A 17 1.44 -6.22 14.92
N GLY A 18 2.02 -5.38 14.06
CA GLY A 18 3.45 -5.05 14.06
C GLY A 18 4.38 -6.12 13.48
N THR A 19 3.87 -7.29 13.06
CA THR A 19 4.67 -8.34 12.42
C THR A 19 4.55 -8.29 10.89
N PRO A 20 5.47 -8.91 10.14
CA PRO A 20 5.39 -9.00 8.68
C PRO A 20 4.15 -9.77 8.18
N ASP A 21 3.66 -10.73 8.96
CA ASP A 21 2.50 -11.56 8.61
C ASP A 21 1.15 -10.80 8.64
N PHE A 22 1.14 -9.55 9.11
CA PHE A 22 -0.09 -8.78 9.30
C PHE A 22 -0.96 -8.71 8.03
N SER A 23 -0.37 -8.39 6.88
CA SER A 23 -1.14 -8.26 5.63
C SER A 23 -1.74 -9.58 5.18
N THR A 24 -1.06 -10.70 5.46
CA THR A 24 -1.53 -12.05 5.15
C THR A 24 -2.71 -12.41 6.05
N GLN A 25 -2.59 -12.19 7.36
CA GLN A 25 -3.68 -12.45 8.31
C GLN A 25 -4.88 -11.54 8.06
N PHE A 26 -4.64 -10.28 7.69
CA PHE A 26 -5.68 -9.33 7.31
C PHE A 26 -6.45 -9.80 6.06
N LEU A 27 -5.74 -10.33 5.05
CA LEU A 27 -6.35 -10.93 3.88
C LEU A 27 -7.18 -12.18 4.24
N VAL A 28 -6.64 -13.08 5.07
CA VAL A 28 -7.37 -14.28 5.53
C VAL A 28 -8.68 -13.87 6.20
N ALA A 29 -8.65 -12.83 7.03
CA ALA A 29 -9.86 -12.30 7.66
C ALA A 29 -10.91 -11.80 6.66
N LEU A 30 -10.51 -10.96 5.71
CA LEU A 30 -11.43 -10.52 4.67
C LEU A 30 -11.92 -11.67 3.77
N GLY A 31 -11.08 -12.68 3.55
CA GLY A 31 -11.47 -13.92 2.86
C GLY A 31 -12.59 -14.66 3.56
N MET A 32 -12.49 -14.82 4.89
CA MET A 32 -13.51 -15.49 5.69
C MET A 32 -14.80 -14.66 5.81
N LEU A 33 -14.69 -13.36 6.03
CA LEU A 33 -15.82 -12.47 6.28
C LEU A 33 -16.62 -12.15 5.01
N CYS A 34 -15.95 -11.95 3.88
CA CYS A 34 -16.58 -11.49 2.65
C CYS A 34 -15.99 -12.08 1.37
N GLY A 35 -15.26 -13.19 1.45
CA GLY A 35 -14.73 -13.89 0.27
C GLY A 35 -13.67 -13.13 -0.51
N ALA A 36 -12.98 -12.17 0.10
CA ALA A 36 -11.89 -11.45 -0.56
C ALA A 36 -10.73 -12.41 -0.92
N ARG A 37 -10.12 -12.20 -2.08
CA ARG A 37 -8.92 -12.91 -2.54
C ARG A 37 -7.69 -12.03 -2.63
N LEU A 38 -7.91 -10.72 -2.71
CA LEU A 38 -6.86 -9.73 -2.59
C LEU A 38 -7.25 -8.72 -1.53
N SER A 39 -6.25 -8.07 -0.96
CA SER A 39 -6.45 -6.94 -0.06
C SER A 39 -5.40 -5.86 -0.27
N SER A 40 -5.73 -4.64 0.14
CA SER A 40 -4.79 -3.53 0.15
C SER A 40 -5.13 -2.58 1.30
N ALA A 41 -4.16 -1.80 1.75
CA ALA A 41 -4.40 -0.72 2.68
C ALA A 41 -3.67 0.55 2.25
N PHE A 42 -4.25 1.70 2.56
CA PHE A 42 -3.73 3.01 2.23
C PHE A 42 -3.86 3.97 3.41
N SER A 43 -2.88 4.87 3.57
CA SER A 43 -3.01 6.04 4.44
C SER A 43 -3.07 7.33 3.63
N PHE A 44 -3.93 8.25 4.04
CA PHE A 44 -4.15 9.53 3.36
C PHE A 44 -3.55 10.69 4.17
N GLY A 45 -2.95 11.65 3.47
CA GLY A 45 -2.33 12.84 4.06
C GLY A 45 -3.00 14.16 3.64
N GLY A 46 -4.29 14.13 3.31
CA GLY A 46 -5.01 15.29 2.76
C GLY A 46 -4.93 15.36 1.23
N ARG A 47 -4.22 16.36 0.67
CA ARG A 47 -4.16 16.59 -0.81
C ARG A 47 -3.04 15.82 -1.52
N GLU A 48 -2.13 15.21 -0.78
CA GLU A 48 -1.05 14.39 -1.32
C GLU A 48 -1.56 13.00 -1.75
N PRO A 49 -0.88 12.33 -2.71
CA PRO A 49 -1.20 10.96 -3.06
C PRO A 49 -1.19 10.03 -1.85
N PRO A 50 -2.16 9.10 -1.73
CA PRO A 50 -2.17 8.17 -0.61
C PRO A 50 -0.92 7.28 -0.65
N ARG A 51 -0.44 6.91 0.53
CA ARG A 51 0.62 5.92 0.67
C ARG A 51 0.00 4.54 0.74
N ALA A 52 0.36 3.66 -0.19
CA ALA A 52 0.08 2.23 -0.07
C ALA A 52 0.81 1.69 1.18
N LEU A 53 0.11 0.98 2.04
CA LEU A 53 0.62 0.39 3.28
C LEU A 53 0.96 -1.08 3.07
N PHE A 54 0.09 -1.83 2.42
CA PHE A 54 0.34 -3.17 1.93
C PHE A 54 -0.55 -3.48 0.73
N ALA A 55 -0.21 -4.54 0.02
CA ALA A 55 -1.07 -5.23 -0.93
C ALA A 55 -0.81 -6.74 -0.79
N ALA A 56 -1.85 -7.55 -0.68
CA ALA A 56 -1.74 -8.98 -0.46
C ALA A 56 -2.72 -9.76 -1.35
N GLY A 57 -2.35 -10.99 -1.65
CA GLY A 57 -3.12 -11.90 -2.51
C GLY A 57 -2.66 -11.86 -3.97
N ASP A 58 -3.02 -12.91 -4.69
CA ASP A 58 -2.58 -13.13 -6.06
C ASP A 58 -3.76 -13.30 -7.01
N CYS A 59 -3.57 -12.82 -8.24
CA CYS A 59 -4.49 -13.06 -9.35
C CYS A 59 -3.93 -14.18 -10.24
N ARG A 60 -4.79 -15.14 -10.59
CA ARG A 60 -4.42 -16.21 -11.52
C ARG A 60 -4.04 -15.61 -12.89
N GLY A 61 -2.84 -15.92 -13.37
CA GLY A 61 -2.36 -15.49 -14.68
C GLY A 61 -1.82 -14.05 -14.72
N VAL A 62 -1.83 -13.31 -13.61
CA VAL A 62 -1.24 -11.96 -13.52
C VAL A 62 -0.43 -11.85 -12.23
N PRO A 63 0.85 -12.28 -12.25
CA PRO A 63 1.75 -12.16 -11.11
C PRO A 63 1.84 -10.71 -10.61
N ASP A 64 2.03 -10.52 -9.31
CA ASP A 64 2.18 -9.22 -8.66
C ASP A 64 1.01 -8.23 -8.86
N PHE A 65 -0.16 -8.70 -9.34
CA PHE A 65 -1.27 -7.81 -9.66
C PHE A 65 -1.67 -6.92 -8.48
N ALA A 66 -1.82 -7.48 -7.28
CA ALA A 66 -2.22 -6.72 -6.09
C ALA A 66 -1.30 -5.51 -5.84
N ARG A 67 0.01 -5.74 -5.92
CA ARG A 67 1.05 -4.72 -5.73
C ARG A 67 1.03 -3.70 -6.85
N ALA A 68 1.04 -4.15 -8.10
CA ALA A 68 1.05 -3.27 -9.27
C ALA A 68 -0.20 -2.38 -9.35
N ALA A 69 -1.38 -2.96 -9.13
CA ALA A 69 -2.65 -2.23 -9.10
C ALA A 69 -2.71 -1.22 -7.93
N SER A 70 -2.26 -1.61 -6.74
CA SER A 70 -2.24 -0.70 -5.57
C SER A 70 -1.31 0.49 -5.78
N LEU A 71 -0.15 0.29 -6.42
CA LEU A 71 0.76 1.37 -6.79
C LEU A 71 0.17 2.28 -7.88
N ALA A 72 -0.41 1.70 -8.93
CA ALA A 72 -1.08 2.46 -9.98
C ALA A 72 -2.21 3.31 -9.41
N TYR A 73 -3.02 2.74 -8.52
CA TYR A 73 -4.08 3.44 -7.80
C TYR A 73 -3.55 4.62 -6.99
N ALA A 74 -2.55 4.38 -6.13
CA ALA A 74 -1.97 5.40 -5.27
C ALA A 74 -1.36 6.56 -6.06
N ARG A 75 -0.75 6.28 -7.21
CA ARG A 75 -0.09 7.29 -8.05
C ARG A 75 -1.06 8.06 -8.93
N HIS A 76 -2.03 7.39 -9.54
CA HIS A 76 -2.75 7.96 -10.69
C HIS A 76 -4.27 8.03 -10.52
N HIS A 77 -4.90 7.12 -9.77
CA HIS A 77 -6.36 6.95 -9.85
C HIS A 77 -7.14 7.42 -8.62
N TRP A 78 -6.49 7.56 -7.46
CA TRP A 78 -7.17 7.85 -6.19
C TRP A 78 -8.05 9.12 -6.19
N ARG A 79 -7.72 10.16 -6.97
CA ARG A 79 -8.50 11.42 -7.01
C ARG A 79 -9.91 11.24 -7.58
N GLN A 80 -10.07 10.24 -8.43
CA GLN A 80 -11.33 9.94 -9.11
C GLN A 80 -12.18 8.94 -8.32
N ASP A 81 -11.60 8.28 -7.31
CA ASP A 81 -12.28 7.28 -6.50
C ASP A 81 -13.16 7.93 -5.42
N ARG A 82 -14.44 7.56 -5.41
CA ARG A 82 -15.41 7.97 -4.39
C ARG A 82 -14.97 7.58 -2.98
N ALA A 83 -14.38 6.40 -2.79
CA ALA A 83 -13.95 5.93 -1.47
C ALA A 83 -12.82 6.81 -0.91
N ALA A 84 -11.87 7.21 -1.75
CA ALA A 84 -10.79 8.13 -1.37
C ALA A 84 -11.29 9.54 -1.00
N ARG A 85 -12.37 10.01 -1.60
CA ARG A 85 -12.98 11.29 -1.20
C ARG A 85 -13.69 11.16 0.15
N LEU A 86 -14.39 10.05 0.36
CA LEU A 86 -15.16 9.82 1.59
C LEU A 86 -14.27 9.59 2.81
N VAL A 87 -13.14 8.88 2.69
CA VAL A 87 -12.24 8.64 3.84
C VAL A 87 -11.66 9.95 4.40
N VAL A 88 -11.49 10.97 3.55
CA VAL A 88 -11.00 12.30 3.95
C VAL A 88 -12.12 13.18 4.51
N ALA A 89 -13.37 12.97 4.07
CA ALA A 89 -14.53 13.79 4.44
C ALA A 89 -15.36 13.23 5.60
N ALA A 90 -15.18 11.96 5.96
CA ALA A 90 -15.98 11.29 6.98
C ALA A 90 -15.71 11.90 8.39
N PRO A 91 -16.72 11.90 9.28
CA PRO A 91 -16.56 12.37 10.66
C PRO A 91 -15.42 11.63 11.36
N ARG A 92 -14.68 12.34 12.22
CA ARG A 92 -13.64 11.72 13.05
C ARG A 92 -14.24 10.56 13.87
N ASP A 93 -13.44 9.52 14.07
CA ASP A 93 -13.79 8.33 14.84
C ASP A 93 -14.94 7.49 14.25
N SER A 94 -15.27 7.71 12.97
CA SER A 94 -16.21 6.86 12.23
C SER A 94 -15.50 5.80 11.41
N VAL A 95 -16.08 4.60 11.41
CA VAL A 95 -15.72 3.51 10.50
C VAL A 95 -16.88 3.25 9.56
N VAL A 96 -16.62 3.31 8.25
CA VAL A 96 -17.65 3.16 7.21
C VAL A 96 -17.22 2.08 6.23
N VAL A 97 -18.15 1.22 5.83
CA VAL A 97 -17.92 0.22 4.78
C VAL A 97 -18.63 0.64 3.50
N ILE A 98 -17.91 0.56 2.38
CA ILE A 98 -18.44 0.92 1.06
C ILE A 98 -18.18 -0.22 0.09
N ARG A 99 -19.22 -0.62 -0.63
CA ARG A 99 -19.09 -1.52 -1.79
C ARG A 99 -18.94 -0.72 -3.07
N THR A 100 -18.01 -1.12 -3.92
CA THR A 100 -17.81 -0.58 -5.27
C THR A 100 -17.66 -1.73 -6.25
N ARG A 101 -18.51 -1.79 -7.29
CA ARG A 101 -18.34 -2.77 -8.37
C ARG A 101 -17.42 -2.22 -9.44
N ALA A 102 -16.75 -3.11 -10.18
CA ALA A 102 -15.95 -2.70 -11.33
C ALA A 102 -16.77 -1.87 -12.34
N ALA A 103 -18.04 -2.24 -12.55
CA ALA A 103 -18.97 -1.52 -13.43
C ALA A 103 -19.32 -0.10 -12.94
N ASP A 104 -19.16 0.19 -11.65
CA ASP A 104 -19.41 1.52 -11.08
C ASP A 104 -18.22 2.48 -11.29
N ILE A 105 -17.08 1.98 -11.77
CA ILE A 105 -15.88 2.78 -12.04
C ILE A 105 -16.03 3.44 -13.41
N ALA A 106 -16.25 4.75 -13.43
CA ALA A 106 -16.47 5.51 -14.67
C ALA A 106 -15.22 5.62 -15.55
N ASP A 107 -14.03 5.84 -14.97
CA ASP A 107 -12.77 5.96 -15.71
C ASP A 107 -12.32 4.59 -16.25
N PRO A 108 -12.29 4.40 -17.58
CA PRO A 108 -11.90 3.13 -18.18
C PRO A 108 -10.43 2.77 -17.92
N VAL A 109 -9.53 3.74 -17.79
CA VAL A 109 -8.10 3.48 -17.55
C VAL A 109 -7.91 2.98 -16.11
N TYR A 110 -8.54 3.65 -15.15
CA TYR A 110 -8.57 3.18 -13.76
C TYR A 110 -9.22 1.79 -13.65
N ARG A 111 -10.39 1.61 -14.25
CA ARG A 111 -11.13 0.33 -14.22
C ARG A 111 -10.30 -0.80 -14.81
N ASN A 112 -9.66 -0.58 -15.95
CA ASN A 112 -8.82 -1.59 -16.57
C ASN A 112 -7.61 -1.97 -15.71
N ALA A 113 -6.87 -0.95 -15.25
CA ALA A 113 -5.63 -1.14 -14.51
C ALA A 113 -5.84 -1.82 -13.15
N CYS A 114 -6.92 -1.48 -12.44
CA CYS A 114 -7.15 -1.90 -11.06
C CYS A 114 -8.22 -2.98 -10.89
N TYR A 115 -9.06 -3.23 -11.91
CA TYR A 115 -10.14 -4.22 -11.82
C TYR A 115 -10.08 -5.27 -12.94
N GLU A 116 -10.23 -4.87 -14.20
CA GLU A 116 -10.47 -5.82 -15.31
C GLU A 116 -9.27 -6.75 -15.54
N ARG A 117 -8.04 -6.23 -15.54
CA ARG A 117 -6.83 -7.04 -15.71
C ARG A 117 -6.66 -8.13 -14.66
N GLY A 118 -7.10 -7.87 -13.42
CA GLY A 118 -7.04 -8.82 -12.31
C GLY A 118 -8.30 -9.67 -12.16
N GLY A 119 -9.29 -9.52 -13.04
CA GLY A 119 -10.58 -10.19 -12.92
C GLY A 119 -11.34 -9.81 -11.65
N ILE A 120 -11.18 -8.58 -11.15
CA ILE A 120 -11.84 -8.11 -9.92
C ILE A 120 -13.28 -7.70 -10.26
N ALA A 121 -14.25 -8.33 -9.59
CA ALA A 121 -15.67 -8.01 -9.76
C ALA A 121 -16.07 -6.78 -8.92
N GLU A 122 -15.58 -6.73 -7.68
CA GLU A 122 -15.96 -5.72 -6.71
C GLU A 122 -14.93 -5.57 -5.59
N ARG A 123 -15.05 -4.44 -4.89
CA ARG A 123 -14.24 -4.04 -3.74
C ARG A 123 -15.14 -3.67 -2.57
N LEU A 124 -14.82 -4.18 -1.38
CA LEU A 124 -15.32 -3.65 -0.11
C LEU A 124 -14.21 -2.80 0.52
N SER A 125 -14.49 -1.51 0.73
CA SER A 125 -13.58 -0.56 1.35
C SER A 125 -14.03 -0.26 2.76
N ILE A 126 -13.16 -0.49 3.74
CA ILE A 126 -13.33 -0.07 5.13
C ILE A 126 -12.56 1.24 5.32
N LEU A 127 -13.30 2.31 5.61
CA LEU A 127 -12.77 3.65 5.79
C LEU A 127 -12.72 3.94 7.28
N SER A 128 -11.58 4.39 7.77
CA SER A 128 -11.43 4.92 9.13
C SER A 128 -10.97 6.36 9.05
N ALA A 129 -11.82 7.28 9.52
CA ALA A 129 -11.49 8.68 9.62
C ALA A 129 -10.81 8.96 10.98
N GLY A 130 -9.77 9.79 10.96
CA GLY A 130 -8.99 10.11 12.15
C GLY A 130 -7.85 11.06 11.83
N PRO A 131 -6.90 11.28 12.76
CA PRO A 131 -5.72 12.11 12.53
C PRO A 131 -4.89 11.65 11.32
N ARG A 132 -4.91 10.33 11.07
CA ARG A 132 -4.32 9.68 9.90
C ARG A 132 -5.39 8.82 9.23
N PRO A 133 -6.16 9.34 8.26
CA PRO A 133 -7.22 8.56 7.63
C PRO A 133 -6.67 7.32 6.93
N LEU A 134 -7.34 6.19 7.13
CA LEU A 134 -6.94 4.88 6.61
C LEU A 134 -8.07 4.28 5.77
N MET A 135 -7.69 3.59 4.70
CA MET A 135 -8.60 2.79 3.89
C MET A 135 -8.02 1.39 3.74
N ALA A 136 -8.76 0.38 4.18
CA ALA A 136 -8.47 -1.02 3.90
C ALA A 136 -9.47 -1.54 2.86
N ASN A 137 -9.02 -2.43 1.96
CA ASN A 137 -9.86 -2.97 0.90
C ASN A 137 -9.77 -4.49 0.87
N GLY A 138 -10.91 -5.15 0.68
CA GLY A 138 -11.01 -6.53 0.24
C GLY A 138 -11.57 -6.59 -1.17
N TYR A 139 -10.97 -7.40 -2.03
CA TYR A 139 -11.36 -7.54 -3.44
C TYR A 139 -11.80 -8.96 -3.75
N ARG A 140 -12.94 -9.09 -4.43
CA ARG A 140 -13.48 -10.37 -4.89
C ARG A 140 -13.29 -10.51 -6.39
N THR A 141 -12.96 -11.71 -6.85
CA THR A 141 -12.79 -11.98 -8.27
C THR A 141 -14.09 -12.42 -8.93
N VAL A 142 -14.21 -12.23 -10.25
CA VAL A 142 -15.34 -12.70 -11.06
C VAL A 142 -15.49 -14.23 -10.96
N SER A 143 -14.38 -14.96 -10.89
CA SER A 143 -14.36 -16.43 -10.78
C SER A 143 -14.94 -16.96 -9.47
N ASP A 144 -15.02 -16.16 -8.41
CA ASP A 144 -15.54 -16.58 -7.11
C ASP A 144 -17.06 -16.37 -6.97
N GLY A 145 -17.72 -15.89 -8.03
CA GLY A 145 -19.14 -15.61 -8.06
C GLY A 145 -19.53 -14.31 -7.35
N ALA A 146 -20.84 -14.06 -7.28
CA ALA A 146 -21.39 -12.86 -6.66
C ALA A 146 -21.20 -12.85 -5.13
N SER A 147 -21.13 -11.66 -4.52
CA SER A 147 -21.20 -11.55 -3.06
C SER A 147 -22.52 -12.08 -2.52
N ARG A 148 -22.45 -12.63 -1.31
CA ARG A 148 -23.60 -13.20 -0.63
C ARG A 148 -24.40 -12.08 0.05
N PRO A 149 -25.72 -12.23 0.17
CA PRO A 149 -26.51 -11.41 1.07
C PRO A 149 -25.89 -11.43 2.47
N GLY A 150 -25.57 -10.26 3.02
CA GLY A 150 -24.98 -10.12 4.36
C GLY A 150 -23.45 -9.97 4.41
N ASP A 151 -22.72 -10.14 3.29
CA ASP A 151 -21.24 -9.96 3.29
C ASP A 151 -20.85 -8.55 3.78
N VAL A 152 -21.56 -7.52 3.31
CA VAL A 152 -21.31 -6.12 3.74
C VAL A 152 -21.57 -5.95 5.22
N ALA A 153 -22.73 -6.42 5.72
CA ALA A 153 -23.09 -6.33 7.13
C ALA A 153 -22.14 -7.12 8.04
N CYS A 154 -21.58 -8.22 7.54
CA CYS A 154 -20.56 -8.99 8.22
C CYS A 154 -19.27 -8.17 8.38
N VAL A 155 -18.79 -7.55 7.30
CA VAL A 155 -17.62 -6.67 7.35
C VAL A 155 -17.88 -5.46 8.24
N GLU A 156 -19.04 -4.81 8.14
CA GLU A 156 -19.43 -3.66 8.98
C GLU A 156 -19.35 -4.00 10.48
N ARG A 157 -19.80 -5.20 10.87
CA ARG A 157 -19.75 -5.66 12.26
C ARG A 157 -18.34 -5.71 12.81
N PHE A 158 -17.36 -6.10 12.00
CA PHE A 158 -15.97 -6.32 12.44
C PHE A 158 -15.00 -5.22 11.97
N ALA A 159 -15.48 -4.26 11.18
CA ALA A 159 -14.69 -3.15 10.67
C ALA A 159 -13.98 -2.35 11.78
N PRO A 160 -14.59 -2.06 12.95
CA PRO A 160 -13.89 -1.34 14.02
C PRO A 160 -12.62 -2.04 14.51
N VAL A 161 -12.66 -3.36 14.74
CA VAL A 161 -11.49 -4.11 15.21
C VAL A 161 -10.43 -4.26 14.12
N LEU A 162 -10.84 -4.47 12.86
CA LEU A 162 -9.91 -4.54 11.72
C LEU A 162 -9.16 -3.21 11.55
N MET A 163 -9.86 -2.08 11.64
CA MET A 163 -9.23 -0.76 11.51
C MET A 163 -8.40 -0.37 12.73
N ALA A 164 -8.78 -0.79 13.94
CA ALA A 164 -7.94 -0.61 15.13
C ALA A 164 -6.63 -1.40 15.01
N ALA A 165 -6.69 -2.66 14.57
CA ALA A 165 -5.51 -3.49 14.34
C ALA A 165 -4.61 -2.89 13.24
N LEU A 166 -5.20 -2.44 12.12
CA LEU A 166 -4.46 -1.77 11.05
C LEU A 166 -3.78 -0.48 11.54
N THR A 167 -4.49 0.35 12.31
CA THR A 167 -3.93 1.58 12.88
C THR A 167 -2.71 1.26 13.73
N ARG A 168 -2.84 0.27 14.64
CA ARG A 168 -1.75 -0.11 15.51
C ARG A 168 -0.56 -0.73 14.75
N HIS A 169 -0.83 -1.55 13.74
CA HIS A 169 0.22 -2.09 12.87
C HIS A 169 0.95 -0.94 12.17
N VAL A 170 0.24 0.02 11.59
CA VAL A 170 0.84 1.19 10.94
C VAL A 170 1.72 2.00 11.88
N ASP A 171 1.31 2.18 13.13
CA ASP A 171 2.09 2.90 14.14
C ASP A 171 3.37 2.16 14.53
N LEU A 172 3.31 0.83 14.67
CA LEU A 172 4.46 -0.02 15.01
C LEU A 172 5.41 -0.23 13.83
N SER A 173 4.88 -0.26 12.60
CA SER A 173 5.65 -0.45 11.37
C SER A 173 6.19 0.87 10.79
N ALA A 174 5.84 2.01 11.38
CA ALA A 174 6.36 3.31 10.98
C ALA A 174 7.84 3.44 11.39
N ARG A 175 8.75 2.97 10.53
CA ARG A 175 10.17 3.32 10.64
C ARG A 175 10.39 4.80 10.30
N PRO A 176 11.12 5.57 11.13
CA PRO A 176 11.65 6.86 10.75
C PRO A 176 12.39 6.79 9.41
N PRO A 177 12.28 7.80 8.54
CA PRO A 177 13.13 7.90 7.36
C PRO A 177 14.58 8.07 7.85
N GLY A 178 15.43 7.07 7.62
CA GLY A 178 16.82 7.06 8.09
C GLY A 178 17.22 5.84 8.93
N ASP A 179 16.26 5.09 9.46
CA ASP A 179 16.54 3.95 10.36
C ASP A 179 16.92 2.64 9.65
N GLY A 180 17.02 2.67 8.31
CA GLY A 180 17.45 1.52 7.51
C GLY A 180 18.95 1.54 7.24
N THR A 181 19.55 0.37 6.98
CA THR A 181 20.92 0.36 6.45
C THR A 181 20.94 0.88 5.01
N LEU A 182 22.11 1.33 4.54
CA LEU A 182 22.28 1.74 3.15
C LEU A 182 22.00 0.57 2.19
N SER A 183 22.40 -0.65 2.57
CA SER A 183 22.14 -1.87 1.79
C SER A 183 20.64 -2.15 1.66
N ASP A 184 19.89 -2.10 2.76
CA ASP A 184 18.45 -2.36 2.73
C ASP A 184 17.71 -1.30 1.89
N THR A 185 18.08 -0.05 2.07
CA THR A 185 17.49 1.09 1.33
C THR A 185 17.78 0.98 -0.16
N ALA A 186 19.02 0.67 -0.55
CA ALA A 186 19.40 0.45 -1.94
C ALA A 186 18.71 -0.78 -2.53
N GLY A 187 18.61 -1.88 -1.78
CA GLY A 187 17.91 -3.09 -2.19
C GLY A 187 16.42 -2.88 -2.46
N ILE A 188 15.75 -2.01 -1.69
CA ILE A 188 14.36 -1.59 -1.96
C ILE A 188 14.27 -0.81 -3.28
N LEU A 189 15.18 0.13 -3.51
CA LEU A 189 15.20 0.93 -4.73
C LEU A 189 15.50 0.09 -5.97
N MET A 190 16.43 -0.86 -5.89
CA MET A 190 16.78 -1.75 -7.01
C MET A 190 15.63 -2.68 -7.41
N ALA A 191 14.81 -3.08 -6.45
CA ALA A 191 13.66 -3.93 -6.71
C ALA A 191 12.43 -3.18 -7.22
N ALA A 192 12.48 -1.85 -7.22
CA ALA A 192 11.48 -1.06 -7.92
C ALA A 192 11.63 -1.28 -9.44
N ASP A 193 10.52 -1.31 -10.16
CA ASP A 193 10.49 -1.51 -11.62
C ASP A 193 10.91 -0.24 -12.40
N VAL A 194 12.03 0.34 -11.99
CA VAL A 194 12.62 1.58 -12.55
C VAL A 194 14.06 1.37 -13.05
N ARG A 195 14.55 0.12 -13.06
CA ARG A 195 15.86 -0.31 -13.59
C ARG A 195 17.02 0.60 -13.14
N LEU A 196 17.09 0.85 -11.82
CA LEU A 196 18.25 1.48 -11.22
C LEU A 196 19.44 0.53 -11.26
N SER A 197 20.62 1.04 -11.63
CA SER A 197 21.88 0.35 -11.41
C SER A 197 22.23 0.35 -9.92
N ALA A 198 23.13 -0.56 -9.50
CA ALA A 198 23.59 -0.63 -8.11
C ALA A 198 24.14 0.72 -7.61
N ARG A 199 24.93 1.44 -8.42
CA ARG A 199 25.50 2.75 -8.05
C ARG A 199 24.46 3.86 -7.98
N GLU A 200 23.46 3.85 -8.86
CA GLU A 200 22.34 4.81 -8.78
C GLU A 200 21.51 4.58 -7.51
N ALA A 201 21.22 3.31 -7.17
CA ALA A 201 20.49 2.95 -5.96
C ALA A 201 21.27 3.26 -4.68
N GLU A 202 22.58 2.99 -4.65
CA GLU A 202 23.47 3.31 -3.54
C GLU A 202 23.51 4.82 -3.25
N VAL A 203 23.68 5.66 -4.29
CA VAL A 203 23.67 7.12 -4.14
C VAL A 203 22.31 7.63 -3.68
N ALA A 204 21.22 7.15 -4.29
CA ALA A 204 19.86 7.53 -3.87
C ALA A 204 19.57 7.10 -2.41
N ALA A 205 20.02 5.91 -1.99
CA ALA A 205 19.90 5.43 -0.63
C ALA A 205 20.64 6.32 0.37
N GLY A 206 21.88 6.72 0.07
CA GLY A 206 22.64 7.66 0.90
C GLY A 206 21.90 8.98 1.11
N LEU A 207 21.31 9.54 0.05
CA LEU A 207 20.53 10.78 0.13
C LEU A 207 19.26 10.62 0.98
N ILE A 208 18.56 9.48 0.87
CA ILE A 208 17.38 9.15 1.68
C ILE A 208 17.75 9.04 3.17
N LEU A 209 18.92 8.47 3.47
CA LEU A 209 19.46 8.35 4.83
C LEU A 209 20.05 9.65 5.37
N GLY A 210 19.87 10.77 4.67
CA GLY A 210 20.29 12.08 5.15
C GLY A 210 21.71 12.50 4.79
N ARG A 211 22.50 11.64 4.15
CA ARG A 211 23.90 11.92 3.80
C ARG A 211 24.03 12.99 2.72
N THR A 212 25.11 13.76 2.80
CA THR A 212 25.57 14.73 1.80
C THR A 212 26.24 14.02 0.62
N GLN A 213 26.41 14.71 -0.51
CA GLN A 213 27.06 14.11 -1.69
C GLN A 213 28.54 13.84 -1.43
N GLU A 214 29.17 14.66 -0.59
CA GLU A 214 30.54 14.53 -0.11
C GLU A 214 30.71 13.28 0.76
N GLU A 215 29.83 13.07 1.74
CA GLU A 215 29.84 11.85 2.57
C GLU A 215 29.62 10.59 1.74
N ILE A 216 28.70 10.63 0.77
CA ILE A 216 28.44 9.51 -0.14
C ILE A 216 29.68 9.23 -0.99
N SER A 217 30.35 10.27 -1.50
CA SER A 217 31.59 10.16 -2.28
C SER A 217 32.67 9.40 -1.50
N VAL A 218 32.93 9.82 -0.27
CA VAL A 218 33.91 9.17 0.62
C VAL A 218 33.54 7.72 0.88
N GLN A 219 32.27 7.45 1.26
CA GLN A 219 31.84 6.12 1.67
C GLN A 219 31.78 5.10 0.52
N SER A 220 31.45 5.54 -0.69
CA SER A 220 31.31 4.67 -1.86
C SER A 220 32.59 4.55 -2.70
N GLY A 221 33.64 5.30 -2.35
CA GLY A 221 34.89 5.36 -3.11
C GLY A 221 34.72 6.02 -4.49
N LEU A 222 33.70 6.87 -4.65
CA LEU A 222 33.40 7.57 -5.90
C LEU A 222 33.89 9.01 -5.85
N SER A 223 34.21 9.59 -7.02
CA SER A 223 34.40 11.05 -7.09
C SER A 223 33.07 11.78 -6.89
N LEU A 224 33.13 13.03 -6.40
CA LEU A 224 31.94 13.87 -6.24
C LEU A 224 31.18 14.05 -7.57
N GLY A 225 31.89 14.18 -8.70
CA GLY A 225 31.29 14.25 -10.02
C GLY A 225 30.50 12.98 -10.42
N SER A 226 31.00 11.81 -10.03
CA SER A 226 30.28 10.54 -10.23
C SER A 226 29.02 10.47 -9.36
N VAL A 227 29.08 10.91 -8.10
CA VAL A 227 27.90 10.99 -7.21
C VAL A 227 26.83 11.91 -7.80
N ILE A 228 27.21 13.10 -8.28
CA ILE A 228 26.28 14.04 -8.94
C ILE A 228 25.62 13.39 -10.17
N THR A 229 26.41 12.67 -10.97
CA THR A 229 25.92 11.99 -12.17
C THR A 229 24.93 10.88 -11.82
N TYR A 230 25.25 10.02 -10.86
CA TYR A 230 24.37 8.94 -10.42
C TYR A 230 23.11 9.46 -9.74
N ARG A 231 23.19 10.55 -8.95
CA ARG A 231 22.02 11.24 -8.40
C ARG A 231 21.07 11.69 -9.51
N ARG A 232 21.58 12.39 -10.53
CA ARG A 232 20.74 12.89 -11.65
C ARG A 232 20.06 11.75 -12.41
N ARG A 233 20.78 10.65 -12.66
CA ARG A 233 20.22 9.46 -13.33
C ARG A 233 19.16 8.77 -12.47
N ALA A 234 19.44 8.59 -11.18
CA ALA A 234 18.48 8.00 -10.24
C ALA A 234 17.20 8.83 -10.18
N TYR A 235 17.31 10.16 -10.08
CA TYR A 235 16.17 11.09 -10.03
C TYR A 235 15.32 10.98 -11.30
N CYS A 236 15.96 10.98 -12.47
CA CYS A 236 15.29 10.82 -13.75
C CYS A 236 14.52 9.48 -13.83
N LYS A 237 15.16 8.37 -13.46
CA LYS A 237 14.53 7.04 -13.48
C LYS A 237 13.41 6.88 -12.46
N LEU A 238 13.52 7.51 -11.29
CA LEU A 238 12.51 7.50 -10.25
C LEU A 238 11.38 8.51 -10.50
N GLY A 239 11.54 9.42 -11.46
CA GLY A 239 10.58 10.48 -11.77
C GLY A 239 10.46 11.51 -10.65
N VAL A 240 11.56 11.85 -9.98
CA VAL A 240 11.61 12.81 -8.86
C VAL A 240 12.54 13.98 -9.18
N MET A 241 12.19 15.17 -8.70
CA MET A 241 12.91 16.41 -8.98
C MET A 241 13.85 16.83 -7.85
N ASP A 242 13.52 16.50 -6.61
CA ASP A 242 14.26 16.92 -5.43
C ASP A 242 14.38 15.81 -4.36
N LYS A 243 15.11 16.10 -3.27
CA LYS A 243 15.30 15.17 -2.15
C LYS A 243 13.98 14.85 -1.43
N ARG A 244 13.05 15.79 -1.35
CA ARG A 244 11.75 15.58 -0.69
C ARG A 244 10.92 14.57 -1.48
N GLU A 245 10.85 14.75 -2.80
CA GLU A 245 10.18 13.82 -3.70
C GLU A 245 10.85 12.44 -3.71
N LEU A 246 12.20 12.38 -3.67
CA LEU A 246 12.93 11.12 -3.52
C LEU A 246 12.51 10.36 -2.25
N VAL A 247 12.47 11.05 -1.10
CA VAL A 247 12.07 10.44 0.18
C VAL A 247 10.60 10.01 0.13
N ALA A 248 9.72 10.79 -0.49
CA ALA A 248 8.31 10.43 -0.67
C ALA A 248 8.16 9.18 -1.55
N ALA A 249 8.88 9.11 -2.67
CA ALA A 249 8.91 7.95 -3.56
C ALA A 249 9.45 6.70 -2.86
N TYR A 250 10.53 6.82 -2.07
CA TYR A 250 11.05 5.72 -1.27
C TYR A 250 10.02 5.20 -0.26
N ARG A 251 9.33 6.10 0.46
CA ARG A 251 8.28 5.70 1.43
C ARG A 251 7.11 4.95 0.80
N GLN A 252 6.81 5.22 -0.48
CA GLN A 252 5.81 4.47 -1.27
C GLN A 252 6.33 3.07 -1.62
N LEU A 253 7.61 2.94 -1.96
CA LEU A 253 8.23 1.67 -2.33
C LEU A 253 8.48 0.75 -1.12
N SER A 254 8.95 1.31 0.01
CA SER A 254 9.32 0.55 1.20
C SER A 254 8.11 -0.01 1.95
N ALA A 255 6.96 0.64 1.87
CA ALA A 255 5.74 0.19 2.53
C ALA A 255 5.28 -1.19 2.03
N LEU A 256 5.44 -1.47 0.74
CA LEU A 256 4.99 -2.72 0.11
C LEU A 256 5.98 -3.88 0.28
N ARG A 257 7.07 -3.67 1.03
CA ARG A 257 8.10 -4.69 1.34
C ARG A 257 8.13 -5.12 2.79
N LEU A 258 7.24 -4.59 3.64
CA LEU A 258 7.11 -5.01 5.04
C LEU A 258 6.25 -6.29 5.21
N ILE A 259 6.26 -7.15 4.19
CA ILE A 259 5.62 -8.47 4.17
C ILE A 259 6.70 -9.53 4.36
#